data_AF-A0AA89BBN3-F1
#
_entry.id   AF-A0AA89BBN3-F1
#
_cell.length_a   1.000
_cell.length_b   1.000
_cell.length_c   1.000
_cell.angle_alpha   90.00
_cell.angle_beta   90.00
_cell.angle_gamma   90.00
#
_symmetry.space_group_name_H-M   'P 1'
#
loop_
_entity.id
_entity.type
_entity.pdbx_description
1 polymer ?
#
loop_
_entity_poly.entity_id
_entity_poly.type
_entity_poly.pdbx_seq_one_letter_code
_entity_poly.pdbx_strand_id
1 'polypeptide(L)'
;YWVGMKVAGFTLLAVFLVLVSLEGVASHGVQPLSRISIHKAVVTLDDRAYVKASPPVLGLSGQNAEWLTIELSSPNPSIEDWIGVFSPANFSSSTCLPDNPRTTPPLLCTAPIKYQYANYTSPAYKDTGKGSLRLQLINQRSDFSFALFTGGLLNPKLVAVSNIVAFANPNAPVYPRLAQGKTWNEMTVTWTSGYGINEAEPFVEWGQEGEEKKRSPAGTLTFDRSSMCGVYKDFSVESAPARTVGWRDPGFIHTSFLKELWPNSMYSYKLGHKLSNGTCIWSQVYNFKSSPYPGQNSLQRVVIFGDMGKDEADGSNEYNNFQRGSLNTTREIVRDLKNIDIVFHIGDICYANGYLSQWDQFTSQIEPIAKTVPYMIASGNHERDWPGTGSFYGNLDSGGECGVLAQSMFYVPAENRAKFWYSTDYGMFRFCIADTEHDWREGSEQYRFIEHCLASVDRQKQPWLIFLAHRVLGYSSGSYYVDEGSFAEPMGRESLQKLWQKYKVDIAMYGHVHNYERTCPIYQNVCTDNEKHYYKGTLNGTIHVVAGGGGASLSYFAPIQTLWSIYRDYDYGFVKLTAFDHSNLLFEYKKSRDGGVYDSFRISRDYRDILACTVDSCPSMTLAS
;
A
#
# COMPACT_ATOMS: atom_id res chain seq x y z
N TYR A 1 31.10 -39.68 86.32
CA TYR A 1 31.01 -38.25 86.66
C TYR A 1 29.76 -37.69 85.96
N TRP A 2 28.54 -38.00 86.43
CA TRP A 2 27.70 -37.26 87.41
C TRP A 2 27.50 -35.79 87.00
N VAL A 3 26.32 -35.16 86.80
CA VAL A 3 24.85 -35.38 86.93
C VAL A 3 24.20 -34.16 86.19
N GLY A 4 23.01 -34.09 85.62
CA GLY A 4 21.84 -34.97 85.51
C GLY A 4 20.57 -34.18 85.07
N MET A 5 19.51 -34.94 84.78
CA MET A 5 18.06 -34.64 84.89
C MET A 5 17.42 -33.51 84.04
N LYS A 6 16.54 -33.87 83.08
CA LYS A 6 15.04 -34.01 83.16
C LYS A 6 14.31 -32.66 83.11
N VAL A 7 13.61 -32.34 82.02
CA VAL A 7 12.19 -32.69 81.69
C VAL A 7 11.16 -32.09 82.65
N ALA A 8 10.39 -31.12 82.14
CA ALA A 8 8.95 -30.84 82.36
C ALA A 8 8.66 -29.49 81.65
N GLY A 9 7.58 -29.23 80.92
CA GLY A 9 6.24 -29.80 80.94
C GLY A 9 5.24 -28.65 81.12
N PHE A 10 4.51 -28.31 80.04
CA PHE A 10 3.18 -27.67 79.96
C PHE A 10 2.79 -26.54 80.94
N THR A 11 2.42 -25.36 80.42
CA THR A 11 1.02 -24.85 80.48
C THR A 11 0.77 -23.56 79.67
N LEU A 12 -0.52 -23.43 79.33
CA LEU A 12 -1.32 -22.50 78.53
C LEU A 12 -1.15 -20.95 78.65
N LEU A 13 -1.44 -20.31 77.51
CA LEU A 13 -2.20 -19.07 77.23
C LEU A 13 -1.77 -17.70 77.80
N ALA A 14 -1.50 -16.76 76.88
CA ALA A 14 -2.31 -15.55 76.59
C ALA A 14 -1.50 -14.24 76.36
N VAL A 15 -1.66 -13.69 75.15
CA VAL A 15 -1.70 -12.26 74.76
C VAL A 15 -0.48 -11.37 75.09
N PHE A 16 0.26 -10.94 74.06
CA PHE A 16 0.35 -9.54 73.61
C PHE A 16 1.27 -9.42 72.38
N LEU A 17 0.81 -8.68 71.36
CA LEU A 17 1.58 -8.26 70.19
C LEU A 17 2.89 -7.57 70.59
N VAL A 18 3.96 -7.77 69.80
CA VAL A 18 4.88 -6.73 69.29
C VAL A 18 5.94 -7.36 68.37
N LEU A 19 5.77 -7.05 67.07
CA LEU A 19 6.77 -6.64 66.08
C LEU A 19 7.91 -7.58 65.61
N VAL A 20 7.87 -7.77 64.28
CA VAL A 20 8.99 -7.80 63.31
C VAL A 20 9.76 -9.11 63.16
N SER A 21 9.32 -9.92 62.19
CA SER A 21 10.07 -10.25 60.97
C SER A 21 9.32 -11.36 60.20
N LEU A 22 8.42 -10.98 59.29
CA LEU A 22 7.87 -11.89 58.28
C LEU A 22 8.67 -11.67 57.00
N GLU A 23 9.45 -12.67 56.62
CA GLU A 23 9.91 -12.84 55.25
C GLU A 23 8.66 -12.91 54.35
N GLY A 24 8.49 -11.88 53.51
CA GLY A 24 7.43 -11.84 52.52
C GLY A 24 7.68 -12.88 51.46
N VAL A 25 6.92 -13.97 51.50
CA VAL A 25 6.68 -14.82 50.32
C VAL A 25 5.96 -13.95 49.30
N ALA A 26 6.67 -13.51 48.27
CA ALA A 26 6.09 -12.80 47.14
C ALA A 26 5.18 -13.76 46.37
N SER A 27 3.88 -13.62 46.59
CA SER A 27 2.83 -14.23 45.79
C SER A 27 3.08 -13.95 44.30
N HIS A 28 3.09 -15.01 43.49
CA HIS A 28 3.05 -14.91 42.03
C HIS A 28 1.74 -14.20 41.63
N GLY A 29 1.83 -12.88 41.50
CA GLY A 29 0.74 -12.01 41.07
C GLY A 29 0.46 -12.14 39.58
N VAL A 30 -0.03 -13.30 39.15
CA VAL A 30 -0.85 -13.38 37.94
C VAL A 30 -2.28 -13.55 38.42
N GLN A 31 -3.02 -12.44 38.51
CA GLN A 31 -4.45 -12.52 38.78
C GLN A 31 -5.13 -13.26 37.61
N PRO A 32 -5.82 -14.39 37.85
CA PRO A 32 -6.46 -15.18 36.79
C PRO A 32 -7.56 -14.43 36.03
N LEU A 33 -8.00 -13.28 36.55
CA LEU A 33 -9.06 -12.44 35.98
C LEU A 33 -8.56 -11.24 35.16
N SER A 34 -7.24 -11.01 35.09
CA SER A 34 -6.65 -9.89 34.33
C SER A 34 -6.74 -10.03 32.79
N ARG A 35 -7.37 -11.11 32.29
CA ARG A 35 -7.55 -11.38 30.85
C ARG A 35 -9.01 -11.67 30.46
N ILE A 36 -9.99 -11.18 31.23
CA ILE A 36 -11.38 -11.22 30.78
C ILE A 36 -11.65 -9.93 30.00
N SER A 37 -11.51 -9.99 28.68
CA SER A 37 -12.07 -8.98 27.79
C SER A 37 -13.60 -9.11 27.87
N ILE A 38 -14.24 -8.19 28.59
CA ILE A 38 -15.70 -8.13 28.68
C ILE A 38 -16.21 -7.55 27.36
N HIS A 39 -16.52 -8.43 26.41
CA HIS A 39 -17.17 -8.06 25.16
C HIS A 39 -18.66 -7.81 25.41
N LYS A 40 -19.10 -6.57 25.20
CA LYS A 40 -20.52 -6.22 25.23
C LYS A 40 -21.09 -6.37 23.82
N ALA A 41 -21.99 -7.31 23.61
CA ALA A 41 -22.80 -7.36 22.40
C ALA A 41 -24.15 -6.68 22.69
N VAL A 42 -24.52 -5.67 21.91
CA VAL A 42 -25.86 -5.08 21.99
C VAL A 42 -26.65 -5.57 20.79
N VAL A 43 -27.40 -6.64 21.02
CA VAL A 43 -28.23 -7.30 20.01
C VAL A 43 -29.68 -6.95 20.30
N THR A 44 -30.37 -6.43 19.29
CA THR A 44 -31.79 -6.12 19.33
C THR A 44 -32.45 -6.71 18.09
N LEU A 45 -32.31 -8.03 17.92
CA LEU A 45 -32.97 -8.74 16.82
C LEU A 45 -34.47 -8.47 16.90
N ASP A 46 -35.06 -8.01 15.80
CA ASP A 46 -36.51 -7.83 15.66
C ASP A 46 -36.97 -8.76 14.54
N ASP A 47 -37.86 -9.70 14.87
CA ASP A 47 -38.36 -10.71 13.91
C ASP A 47 -39.10 -10.08 12.70
N ARG A 48 -39.48 -8.80 12.79
CA ARG A 48 -40.11 -8.04 11.70
C ARG A 48 -39.09 -7.29 10.85
N ALA A 49 -37.85 -7.14 11.31
CA ALA A 49 -36.75 -6.61 10.52
C ALA A 49 -36.12 -7.72 9.68
N TYR A 50 -35.70 -7.41 8.46
CA TYR A 50 -35.00 -8.37 7.62
C TYR A 50 -33.97 -7.69 6.73
N VAL A 51 -32.98 -8.48 6.33
CA VAL A 51 -32.06 -8.16 5.24
C VAL A 51 -32.03 -9.38 4.33
N LYS A 52 -32.07 -9.17 3.01
CA LYS A 52 -32.01 -10.25 2.03
C LYS A 52 -31.08 -9.85 0.90
N ALA A 53 -30.18 -10.75 0.53
CA ALA A 53 -29.18 -10.53 -0.50
C ALA A 53 -29.45 -11.43 -1.71
N SER A 54 -29.43 -10.86 -2.91
CA SER A 54 -29.67 -11.60 -4.16
C SER A 54 -28.82 -11.10 -5.34
N PRO A 55 -28.25 -12.00 -6.17
CA PRO A 55 -28.36 -13.47 -6.09
C PRO A 55 -27.50 -14.09 -4.96
N PRO A 56 -27.80 -15.34 -4.54
CA PRO A 56 -27.05 -16.02 -3.47
C PRO A 56 -25.69 -16.59 -3.93
N VAL A 57 -25.49 -16.76 -5.24
CA VAL A 57 -24.22 -17.24 -5.81
C VAL A 57 -23.76 -16.24 -6.86
N LEU A 58 -22.50 -15.81 -6.75
CA LEU A 58 -21.82 -14.87 -7.63
C LEU A 58 -20.76 -15.58 -8.49
N GLY A 59 -20.27 -14.94 -9.55
CA GLY A 59 -19.15 -15.40 -10.38
C GLY A 59 -19.43 -16.68 -11.16
N LEU A 60 -20.70 -16.98 -11.51
CA LEU A 60 -21.07 -18.22 -12.19
C LEU A 60 -20.40 -18.39 -13.56
N SER A 61 -20.00 -17.29 -14.23
CA SER A 61 -19.25 -17.32 -15.49
C SER A 61 -17.77 -16.99 -15.30
N GLY A 62 -17.23 -17.13 -14.08
CA GLY A 62 -15.84 -16.85 -13.75
C GLY A 62 -15.53 -15.38 -13.48
N GLN A 63 -16.55 -14.53 -13.28
CA GLN A 63 -16.35 -13.14 -12.87
C GLN A 63 -15.84 -13.09 -11.42
N ASN A 64 -14.86 -12.21 -11.16
CA ASN A 64 -14.30 -11.97 -9.82
C ASN A 64 -14.82 -10.67 -9.18
N ALA A 65 -15.79 -10.02 -9.82
CA ALA A 65 -16.54 -8.91 -9.25
C ALA A 65 -17.97 -8.96 -9.80
N GLU A 66 -18.98 -8.79 -8.95
CA GLU A 66 -20.37 -8.88 -9.36
C GLU A 66 -21.28 -7.99 -8.51
N TRP A 67 -22.31 -7.45 -9.15
CA TRP A 67 -23.35 -6.65 -8.50
C TRP A 67 -24.40 -7.56 -7.86
N LEU A 68 -24.82 -7.21 -6.65
CA LEU A 68 -25.99 -7.79 -6.02
C LEU A 68 -26.91 -6.71 -5.46
N THR A 69 -28.14 -7.12 -5.15
CA THR A 69 -29.15 -6.28 -4.52
C THR A 69 -29.38 -6.73 -3.10
N ILE A 70 -29.32 -5.79 -2.17
CA ILE A 70 -29.72 -5.94 -0.78
C ILE A 70 -31.09 -5.31 -0.62
N GLU A 71 -32.07 -6.09 -0.20
CA GLU A 71 -33.37 -5.62 0.25
C GLU A 71 -33.39 -5.64 1.77
N LEU A 72 -33.89 -4.56 2.39
CA LEU A 72 -33.92 -4.44 3.84
C LEU A 72 -35.23 -3.84 4.32
N SER A 73 -35.64 -4.26 5.52
CA SER A 73 -36.74 -3.61 6.24
C SER A 73 -36.46 -3.54 7.74
N SER A 74 -36.87 -2.43 8.36
CA SER A 74 -36.85 -2.21 9.81
C SER A 74 -38.19 -1.64 10.24
N PRO A 75 -38.85 -2.19 11.28
CA PRO A 75 -40.10 -1.63 11.79
C PRO A 75 -39.90 -0.30 12.55
N ASN A 76 -38.67 -0.02 13.00
CA ASN A 76 -38.31 1.21 13.72
C ASN A 76 -37.13 1.88 12.99
N PRO A 77 -37.34 2.44 11.79
CA PRO A 77 -36.25 2.98 10.99
C PRO A 77 -35.66 4.24 11.60
N SER A 78 -34.34 4.39 11.47
CA SER A 78 -33.62 5.63 11.75
C SER A 78 -32.77 6.05 10.55
N ILE A 79 -32.51 7.35 10.40
CA ILE A 79 -31.56 7.85 9.39
C ILE A 79 -30.13 7.37 9.64
N GLU A 80 -29.84 6.92 10.86
CA GLU A 80 -28.54 6.38 11.27
C GLU A 80 -28.42 4.86 11.04
N ASP A 81 -29.47 4.20 10.55
CA ASP A 81 -29.41 2.78 10.25
C ASP A 81 -28.47 2.50 9.08
N TRP A 82 -27.73 1.40 9.16
CA TRP A 82 -26.70 1.08 8.18
C TRP A 82 -26.58 -0.43 7.97
N ILE A 83 -26.12 -0.79 6.77
CA ILE A 83 -25.80 -2.16 6.36
C ILE A 83 -24.30 -2.34 6.39
N GLY A 84 -23.82 -3.33 7.14
CA GLY A 84 -22.44 -3.81 7.08
C GLY A 84 -22.32 -5.05 6.20
N VAL A 85 -21.27 -5.10 5.38
CA VAL A 85 -20.87 -6.27 4.59
C VAL A 85 -19.77 -7.00 5.35
N PHE A 86 -19.94 -8.29 5.64
CA PHE A 86 -18.97 -9.08 6.40
C PHE A 86 -18.50 -10.27 5.59
N SER A 87 -17.18 -10.49 5.56
CA SER A 87 -16.55 -11.68 5.00
C SER A 87 -15.36 -12.07 5.88
N PRO A 88 -15.41 -13.21 6.60
CA PRO A 88 -16.39 -14.30 6.48
C PRO A 88 -17.83 -13.95 6.88
N ALA A 89 -18.79 -14.72 6.38
CA ALA A 89 -20.21 -14.56 6.66
C ALA A 89 -20.56 -14.73 8.14
N ASN A 90 -19.76 -15.52 8.87
CA ASN A 90 -19.84 -15.69 10.31
C ASN A 90 -19.01 -14.62 11.02
N PHE A 91 -19.64 -13.52 11.42
CA PHE A 91 -18.99 -12.36 12.04
C PHE A 91 -19.41 -12.18 13.50
N SER A 92 -18.56 -11.51 14.30
CA SER A 92 -18.91 -11.08 15.65
C SER A 92 -19.38 -9.63 15.63
N SER A 93 -20.64 -9.40 16.02
CA SER A 93 -21.21 -8.07 16.24
C SER A 93 -20.90 -7.49 17.63
N SER A 94 -20.10 -8.19 18.44
CA SER A 94 -19.66 -7.69 19.74
C SER A 94 -18.86 -6.40 19.60
N THR A 95 -18.96 -5.52 20.60
CA THR A 95 -18.13 -4.33 20.65
C THR A 95 -16.71 -4.68 21.09
N CYS A 96 -15.73 -4.24 20.32
CA CYS A 96 -14.31 -4.27 20.67
C CYS A 96 -13.80 -2.84 20.81
N LEU A 97 -13.42 -2.46 22.03
CA LEU A 97 -12.96 -1.10 22.32
C LEU A 97 -11.60 -0.83 21.66
N PRO A 98 -11.33 0.42 21.25
CA PRO A 98 -10.07 0.76 20.59
C PRO A 98 -8.92 0.77 21.59
N ASP A 99 -7.82 0.10 21.24
CA ASP A 99 -6.57 0.13 22.03
C ASP A 99 -5.65 1.30 21.64
N ASN A 100 -5.89 1.91 20.48
CA ASN A 100 -5.11 3.03 19.95
C ASN A 100 -5.93 3.87 18.94
N PRO A 101 -5.45 5.06 18.51
CA PRO A 101 -6.18 5.95 17.61
C PRO A 101 -6.42 5.43 16.18
N ARG A 102 -5.75 4.35 15.76
CA ARG A 102 -5.93 3.73 14.42
C ARG A 102 -7.13 2.80 14.38
N THR A 103 -7.66 2.39 15.54
CA THR A 103 -8.91 1.66 15.63
C THR A 103 -10.07 2.65 15.70
N THR A 104 -10.91 2.65 14.67
CA THR A 104 -11.93 3.67 14.42
C THR A 104 -13.32 3.03 14.36
N PRO A 105 -14.40 3.80 14.53
CA PRO A 105 -15.76 3.29 14.35
C PRO A 105 -16.02 2.79 12.92
N PRO A 106 -16.89 1.77 12.74
CA PRO A 106 -17.64 1.06 13.78
C PRO A 106 -16.77 0.10 14.60
N LEU A 107 -16.94 0.12 15.92
CA LEU A 107 -16.10 -0.63 16.88
C LEU A 107 -16.58 -2.07 17.08
N LEU A 108 -16.61 -2.84 16.00
CA LEU A 108 -17.01 -4.25 16.00
C LEU A 108 -15.80 -5.17 16.10
N CYS A 109 -15.95 -6.32 16.77
CA CYS A 109 -14.88 -7.31 16.88
C CYS A 109 -14.56 -8.00 15.54
N THR A 110 -15.47 -7.95 14.57
CA THR A 110 -15.19 -8.24 13.16
C THR A 110 -15.41 -6.97 12.37
N ALA A 111 -14.34 -6.40 11.80
CA ALA A 111 -14.46 -5.27 10.90
C ALA A 111 -15.29 -5.66 9.65
N PRO A 112 -16.33 -4.91 9.28
CA PRO A 112 -16.97 -5.08 7.98
C PRO A 112 -15.98 -4.79 6.84
N ILE A 113 -16.15 -5.48 5.72
CA ILE A 113 -15.44 -5.21 4.47
C ILE A 113 -15.71 -3.78 4.01
N LYS A 114 -17.00 -3.41 4.05
CA LYS A 114 -17.53 -2.08 3.76
C LYS A 114 -18.92 -1.94 4.37
N TYR A 115 -19.46 -0.73 4.38
CA TYR A 115 -20.77 -0.43 4.95
C TYR A 115 -21.44 0.77 4.28
N GLN A 116 -22.76 0.85 4.37
CA GLN A 116 -23.53 1.96 3.80
C GLN A 116 -24.79 2.24 4.60
N TYR A 117 -25.21 3.50 4.66
CA TYR A 117 -26.46 3.88 5.30
C TYR A 117 -27.67 3.30 4.54
N ALA A 118 -28.68 2.85 5.28
CA ALA A 118 -29.87 2.21 4.72
C ALA A 118 -30.68 3.16 3.81
N ASN A 119 -30.54 4.47 4.00
CA ASN A 119 -31.21 5.51 3.21
C ASN A 119 -30.44 5.94 1.95
N TYR A 120 -29.24 5.41 1.67
CA TYR A 120 -28.34 5.92 0.63
C TYR A 120 -28.98 6.01 -0.76
N THR A 121 -29.58 4.91 -1.24
CA THR A 121 -30.36 4.86 -2.49
C THR A 121 -31.87 4.85 -2.25
N SER A 122 -32.31 4.88 -1.00
CA SER A 122 -33.72 4.83 -0.59
C SER A 122 -34.05 5.97 0.37
N PRO A 123 -34.20 7.22 -0.12
CA PRO A 123 -34.38 8.39 0.75
C PRO A 123 -35.61 8.32 1.67
N ALA A 124 -36.65 7.59 1.26
CA ALA A 124 -37.88 7.35 2.03
C ALA A 124 -37.73 6.25 3.11
N TYR A 125 -36.54 5.66 3.30
CA TYR A 125 -36.29 4.62 4.30
C TYR A 125 -36.71 5.06 5.70
N LYS A 126 -36.42 6.31 6.09
CA LYS A 126 -36.77 6.86 7.41
C LYS A 126 -38.28 6.85 7.71
N ASP A 127 -39.11 6.89 6.67
CA ASP A 127 -40.57 6.98 6.81
C ASP A 127 -41.22 5.59 6.59
N THR A 128 -40.64 4.79 5.70
CA THR A 128 -41.22 3.51 5.26
C THR A 128 -40.64 2.29 5.94
N GLY A 129 -39.44 2.43 6.52
CA GLY A 129 -38.66 1.32 7.03
C GLY A 129 -38.30 0.28 5.97
N LYS A 130 -38.28 0.66 4.69
CA LYS A 130 -37.95 -0.22 3.56
C LYS A 130 -36.88 0.44 2.70
N GLY A 131 -35.89 -0.34 2.32
CA GLY A 131 -34.78 0.14 1.49
C GLY A 131 -34.24 -0.93 0.58
N SER A 132 -33.51 -0.47 -0.44
CA SER A 132 -32.67 -1.33 -1.27
C SER A 132 -31.34 -0.65 -1.55
N LEU A 133 -30.26 -1.43 -1.47
CA LEU A 133 -28.91 -1.05 -1.89
C LEU A 133 -28.46 -1.95 -3.04
N ARG A 134 -27.74 -1.39 -4.01
CA ARG A 134 -26.97 -2.18 -4.98
C ARG A 134 -25.50 -2.07 -4.64
N LEU A 135 -24.87 -3.20 -4.37
CA LEU A 135 -23.46 -3.27 -3.99
C LEU A 135 -22.71 -4.10 -5.01
N GLN A 136 -21.46 -3.75 -5.28
CA GLN A 136 -20.54 -4.55 -6.08
C GLN A 136 -19.58 -5.27 -5.14
N LEU A 137 -19.57 -6.60 -5.15
CA LEU A 137 -18.60 -7.38 -4.39
C LEU A 137 -17.46 -7.85 -5.27
N ILE A 138 -16.31 -8.05 -4.66
CA ILE A 138 -15.14 -8.67 -5.27
C ILE A 138 -14.88 -10.05 -4.65
N ASN A 139 -14.36 -10.98 -5.44
CA ASN A 139 -13.99 -12.30 -4.97
C ASN A 139 -12.66 -12.26 -4.23
N GLN A 140 -12.74 -12.14 -2.90
CA GLN A 140 -11.59 -12.10 -2.03
C GLN A 140 -11.58 -13.29 -1.05
N ARG A 141 -11.99 -14.48 -1.53
CA ARG A 141 -12.15 -15.71 -0.74
C ARG A 141 -13.33 -15.64 0.23
N SER A 142 -13.60 -16.74 0.92
CA SER A 142 -14.72 -16.90 1.86
C SER A 142 -16.08 -16.54 1.24
N ASP A 143 -17.10 -16.53 2.08
CA ASP A 143 -18.46 -16.10 1.84
C ASP A 143 -18.75 -14.72 2.46
N PHE A 144 -19.97 -14.22 2.25
CA PHE A 144 -20.45 -12.91 2.67
C PHE A 144 -21.78 -13.01 3.43
N SER A 145 -21.92 -12.18 4.46
CA SER A 145 -23.19 -11.84 5.13
C SER A 145 -23.39 -10.34 5.15
N PHE A 146 -24.65 -9.92 5.17
CA PHE A 146 -25.05 -8.52 5.29
C PHE A 146 -25.88 -8.35 6.55
N ALA A 147 -25.57 -7.32 7.34
CA ALA A 147 -26.22 -7.09 8.62
C ALA A 147 -26.71 -5.65 8.75
N LEU A 148 -27.94 -5.49 9.22
CA LEU A 148 -28.57 -4.21 9.50
C LEU A 148 -28.33 -3.84 10.96
N PHE A 149 -27.84 -2.61 11.15
CA PHE A 149 -27.60 -2.03 12.46
C PHE A 149 -28.40 -0.74 12.64
N THR A 150 -28.79 -0.48 13.89
CA THR A 150 -29.31 0.82 14.34
C THR A 150 -28.27 1.53 15.23
N GLY A 151 -28.49 2.82 15.53
CA GLY A 151 -27.65 3.57 16.49
C GLY A 151 -26.36 4.15 15.91
N GLY A 152 -26.27 4.22 14.57
CA GLY A 152 -25.12 4.76 13.85
C GLY A 152 -23.87 3.90 13.99
N LEU A 153 -22.75 4.43 13.50
CA LEU A 153 -21.44 3.75 13.54
C LEU A 153 -20.81 3.77 14.95
N LEU A 154 -21.20 4.73 15.80
CA LEU A 154 -20.63 4.88 17.15
C LEU A 154 -21.24 3.91 18.17
N ASN A 155 -22.54 3.62 18.06
CA ASN A 155 -23.25 2.75 19.00
C ASN A 155 -24.07 1.69 18.25
N PRO A 156 -23.44 0.88 17.39
CA PRO A 156 -24.16 -0.04 16.52
C PRO A 156 -24.87 -1.13 17.32
N LYS A 157 -26.14 -1.37 17.00
CA LYS A 157 -26.93 -2.48 17.55
C LYS A 157 -27.42 -3.36 16.43
N LEU A 158 -27.08 -4.65 16.48
CA LEU A 158 -27.46 -5.59 15.44
C LEU A 158 -28.97 -5.87 15.47
N VAL A 159 -29.63 -5.67 14.32
CA VAL A 159 -31.09 -5.81 14.17
C VAL A 159 -31.48 -7.01 13.30
N ALA A 160 -30.79 -7.23 12.19
CA ALA A 160 -31.07 -8.34 11.28
C ALA A 160 -29.82 -8.77 10.53
N VAL A 161 -29.77 -10.05 10.14
CA VAL A 161 -28.71 -10.65 9.33
C VAL A 161 -29.36 -11.35 8.14
N SER A 162 -28.73 -11.25 6.98
CA SER A 162 -29.21 -11.83 5.72
C SER A 162 -28.81 -13.30 5.53
N ASN A 163 -29.29 -13.87 4.42
CA ASN A 163 -28.74 -15.09 3.87
C ASN A 163 -27.26 -14.91 3.47
N ILE A 164 -26.52 -16.03 3.48
CA ILE A 164 -25.15 -16.08 3.00
C ILE A 164 -25.12 -15.95 1.48
N VAL A 165 -24.12 -15.22 0.97
CA VAL A 165 -23.78 -15.11 -0.45
C VAL A 165 -22.34 -15.53 -0.66
N ALA A 166 -22.03 -16.26 -1.73
CA ALA A 166 -20.66 -16.66 -2.05
C ALA A 166 -20.38 -16.62 -3.55
N PHE A 167 -19.12 -16.42 -3.93
CA PHE A 167 -18.68 -16.68 -5.30
C PHE A 167 -18.69 -18.19 -5.57
N ALA A 168 -18.96 -18.60 -6.80
CA ALA A 168 -19.02 -20.00 -7.22
C ALA A 168 -17.70 -20.74 -6.94
N ASN A 169 -16.58 -20.03 -7.01
CA ASN A 169 -15.27 -20.48 -6.56
C ASN A 169 -14.58 -19.36 -5.78
N PRO A 170 -14.75 -19.31 -4.44
CA PRO A 170 -14.10 -18.30 -3.61
C PRO A 170 -12.57 -18.37 -3.68
N ASN A 171 -12.01 -19.53 -4.00
CA ASN A 171 -10.57 -19.77 -4.01
C ASN A 171 -9.91 -19.47 -5.36
N ALA A 172 -10.66 -18.99 -6.36
CA ALA A 172 -10.16 -18.75 -7.70
C ALA A 172 -8.88 -17.88 -7.71
N PRO A 173 -7.95 -18.09 -8.66
CA PRO A 173 -6.81 -17.19 -8.85
C PRO A 173 -7.28 -15.83 -9.38
N VAL A 174 -7.00 -14.77 -8.64
CA VAL A 174 -7.51 -13.41 -8.91
C VAL A 174 -6.42 -12.35 -8.83
N TYR A 175 -6.71 -11.21 -9.47
CA TYR A 175 -5.97 -9.95 -9.37
C TYR A 175 -4.46 -10.07 -9.66
N PRO A 176 -4.05 -10.58 -10.83
CA PRO A 176 -2.64 -10.59 -11.20
C PRO A 176 -2.09 -9.17 -11.33
N ARG A 177 -0.86 -9.00 -10.85
CA ARG A 177 -0.08 -7.78 -10.96
C ARG A 177 1.31 -8.12 -11.43
N LEU A 178 1.73 -7.42 -12.49
CA LEU A 178 3.04 -7.53 -13.09
C LEU A 178 4.02 -6.63 -12.35
N ALA A 179 5.25 -7.11 -12.17
CA ALA A 179 6.39 -6.29 -11.76
C ALA A 179 7.63 -6.78 -12.48
N GLN A 180 8.54 -5.85 -12.82
CA GLN A 180 9.82 -6.22 -13.41
C GLN A 180 10.61 -7.12 -12.47
N GLY A 181 11.27 -8.13 -13.03
CA GLY A 181 12.09 -9.09 -12.31
C GLY A 181 13.48 -8.55 -11.98
N LYS A 182 14.39 -9.46 -11.60
CA LYS A 182 15.78 -9.10 -11.24
C LYS A 182 16.64 -8.70 -12.44
N THR A 183 16.18 -9.00 -13.64
CA THR A 183 16.88 -8.73 -14.91
C THR A 183 15.89 -8.16 -15.93
N TRP A 184 16.40 -7.45 -16.93
CA TRP A 184 15.57 -6.75 -17.91
C TRP A 184 14.64 -7.65 -18.73
N ASN A 185 15.02 -8.93 -18.91
CA ASN A 185 14.28 -9.95 -19.64
C ASN A 185 13.50 -10.91 -18.71
N GLU A 186 13.19 -10.46 -17.50
CA GLU A 186 12.36 -11.17 -16.53
C GLU A 186 11.14 -10.32 -16.13
N MET A 187 9.94 -10.90 -16.23
CA MET A 187 8.71 -10.33 -15.69
C MET A 187 8.18 -11.25 -14.60
N THR A 188 7.69 -10.68 -13.51
CA THR A 188 6.98 -11.45 -12.49
C THR A 188 5.48 -11.31 -12.67
N VAL A 189 4.74 -12.40 -12.42
CA VAL A 189 3.28 -12.37 -12.26
C VAL A 189 2.98 -12.76 -10.83
N THR A 190 2.48 -11.82 -10.05
CA THR A 190 2.02 -12.08 -8.68
C THR A 190 0.49 -12.10 -8.65
N TRP A 191 -0.14 -13.11 -8.07
CA TRP A 191 -1.61 -13.21 -7.95
C TRP A 191 -2.02 -13.74 -6.57
N THR A 192 -3.32 -13.66 -6.24
CA THR A 192 -3.87 -14.14 -4.97
C THR A 192 -4.84 -15.30 -5.22
N SER A 193 -4.88 -16.30 -4.35
CA SER A 193 -5.89 -17.37 -4.40
C SER A 193 -6.23 -17.91 -3.01
N GLY A 194 -7.23 -18.79 -2.94
CA GLY A 194 -7.54 -19.54 -1.72
C GLY A 194 -6.85 -20.91 -1.64
N TYR A 195 -6.00 -21.27 -2.60
CA TYR A 195 -5.34 -22.58 -2.64
C TYR A 195 -3.94 -22.53 -2.03
N GLY A 196 -3.75 -23.23 -0.91
CA GLY A 196 -2.42 -23.48 -0.37
C GLY A 196 -1.65 -24.52 -1.20
N ILE A 197 -0.33 -24.58 -1.01
CA ILE A 197 0.54 -25.53 -1.75
C ILE A 197 0.20 -27.01 -1.48
N ASN A 198 -0.47 -27.30 -0.36
CA ASN A 198 -0.94 -28.64 -0.04
C ASN A 198 -2.24 -29.01 -0.78
N GLU A 199 -2.96 -28.03 -1.30
CA GLU A 199 -4.22 -28.22 -2.02
C GLU A 199 -4.01 -28.24 -3.53
N ALA A 200 -3.19 -27.29 -4.02
CA ALA A 200 -2.91 -27.10 -5.44
C ALA A 200 -1.46 -26.70 -5.70
N GLU A 201 -0.91 -27.17 -6.82
CA GLU A 201 0.35 -26.69 -7.37
C GLU A 201 0.09 -25.41 -8.23
N PRO A 202 0.60 -24.23 -7.83
CA PRO A 202 0.38 -22.98 -8.55
C PRO A 202 1.43 -22.79 -9.66
N PHE A 203 0.98 -22.33 -10.83
CA PHE A 203 1.85 -22.06 -11.97
C PHE A 203 1.25 -21.00 -12.90
N VAL A 204 2.07 -20.48 -13.82
CA VAL A 204 1.63 -19.61 -14.91
C VAL A 204 1.90 -20.32 -16.23
N GLU A 205 0.90 -20.41 -17.09
CA GLU A 205 1.06 -20.84 -18.49
C GLU A 205 1.16 -19.60 -19.38
N TRP A 206 2.21 -19.48 -20.18
CA TRP A 206 2.52 -18.25 -20.90
C TRP A 206 3.35 -18.47 -22.16
N GLY A 207 3.39 -17.47 -23.06
CA GLY A 207 4.20 -17.52 -24.28
C GLY A 207 3.72 -16.51 -25.32
N GLN A 208 4.48 -16.34 -26.41
CA GLN A 208 4.08 -15.48 -27.53
C GLN A 208 2.91 -16.12 -28.30
N GLU A 209 2.16 -15.31 -29.04
CA GLU A 209 1.09 -15.81 -29.91
C GLU A 209 1.68 -16.66 -31.04
N GLY A 210 1.08 -17.82 -31.33
CA GLY A 210 1.57 -18.76 -32.35
C GLY A 210 2.74 -19.66 -31.92
N GLU A 211 3.38 -19.39 -30.78
CA GLU A 211 4.41 -20.25 -30.19
C GLU A 211 3.85 -21.25 -29.17
N GLU A 212 4.63 -22.31 -28.88
CA GLU A 212 4.32 -23.26 -27.82
C GLU A 212 4.31 -22.56 -26.45
N LYS A 213 3.24 -22.78 -25.67
CA LYS A 213 3.11 -22.19 -24.34
C LYS A 213 3.97 -22.95 -23.32
N LYS A 214 4.71 -22.19 -22.52
CA LYS A 214 5.54 -22.69 -21.42
C LYS A 214 4.78 -22.61 -20.10
N ARG A 215 5.18 -23.42 -19.12
CA ARG A 215 4.72 -23.31 -17.74
C ARG A 215 5.88 -22.91 -16.83
N SER A 216 5.67 -21.85 -16.04
CA SER A 216 6.58 -21.44 -14.98
C SER A 216 5.94 -21.75 -13.62
N PRO A 217 6.67 -22.36 -12.67
CA PRO A 217 6.16 -22.57 -11.32
C PRO A 217 5.98 -21.22 -10.60
N ALA A 218 5.25 -21.23 -9.48
CA ALA A 218 5.16 -20.07 -8.60
C ALA A 218 5.59 -20.39 -7.17
N GLY A 219 6.37 -19.48 -6.58
CA GLY A 219 6.59 -19.47 -5.14
C GLY A 219 5.34 -18.95 -4.44
N THR A 220 4.96 -19.57 -3.32
CA THR A 220 3.77 -19.19 -2.55
C THR A 220 4.16 -18.63 -1.20
N LEU A 221 3.63 -17.46 -0.86
CA LEU A 221 3.76 -16.79 0.42
C LEU A 221 2.38 -16.58 1.04
N THR A 222 2.35 -16.52 2.36
CA THR A 222 1.21 -16.05 3.13
C THR A 222 1.73 -15.51 4.45
N PHE A 223 0.86 -14.88 5.22
CA PHE A 223 1.13 -14.41 6.57
C PHE A 223 -0.11 -14.64 7.42
N ASP A 224 0.09 -14.81 8.72
CA ASP A 224 -0.98 -15.04 9.67
C ASP A 224 -1.18 -13.83 10.59
N ARG A 225 -2.20 -13.91 11.45
CA ARG A 225 -2.51 -12.86 12.42
C ARG A 225 -1.30 -12.54 13.30
N SER A 226 -0.49 -13.53 13.61
CA SER A 226 0.67 -13.39 14.49
C SER A 226 1.84 -12.66 13.83
N SER A 227 1.84 -12.57 12.50
CA SER A 227 2.83 -11.87 11.68
C SER A 227 2.66 -10.35 11.74
N MET A 228 1.46 -9.85 12.04
CA MET A 228 1.23 -8.43 12.33
C MET A 228 1.99 -8.06 13.61
N CYS A 229 2.47 -6.82 13.71
CA CYS A 229 3.46 -6.46 14.72
C CYS A 229 3.03 -6.78 16.17
N GLY A 230 3.98 -6.82 17.09
CA GLY A 230 3.71 -7.09 18.51
C GLY A 230 3.51 -5.83 19.36
N VAL A 231 3.01 -6.03 20.58
CA VAL A 231 2.97 -4.98 21.62
C VAL A 231 4.40 -4.54 21.94
N TYR A 232 4.70 -3.25 21.79
CA TYR A 232 5.96 -2.70 22.29
C TYR A 232 5.85 -2.41 23.80
N LYS A 233 6.74 -3.02 24.59
CA LYS A 233 6.67 -3.09 26.07
C LYS A 233 6.56 -1.73 26.77
N ASP A 234 7.10 -0.66 26.18
CA ASP A 234 7.09 0.66 26.81
C ASP A 234 5.84 1.52 26.51
N PHE A 235 4.98 1.12 25.56
CA PHE A 235 3.86 1.96 25.13
C PHE A 235 2.46 1.38 25.37
N SER A 236 2.31 0.14 25.84
CA SER A 236 0.99 -0.51 26.00
C SER A 236 0.10 -0.46 24.74
N VAL A 237 0.67 -0.23 23.56
CA VAL A 237 -0.05 -0.18 22.28
C VAL A 237 -0.09 -1.60 21.71
N GLU A 238 -1.27 -2.20 21.67
CA GLU A 238 -1.49 -3.39 20.85
C GLU A 238 -1.44 -3.03 19.36
N SER A 239 -1.00 -3.97 18.52
CA SER A 239 -0.93 -3.82 17.05
C SER A 239 -2.29 -3.91 16.38
N ALA A 240 -3.23 -3.17 16.94
CA ALA A 240 -4.54 -2.92 16.39
C ALA A 240 -4.48 -1.81 15.33
N PRO A 241 -5.32 -1.85 14.29
CA PRO A 241 -6.32 -2.89 14.05
C PRO A 241 -5.79 -4.17 13.37
N ALA A 242 -4.57 -4.17 12.81
CA ALA A 242 -4.06 -5.27 11.97
C ALA A 242 -4.09 -6.65 12.62
N ARG A 243 -3.63 -6.73 13.88
CA ARG A 243 -3.56 -7.98 14.65
C ARG A 243 -4.91 -8.34 15.30
N THR A 244 -5.84 -7.41 15.40
CA THR A 244 -7.08 -7.53 16.18
C THR A 244 -8.32 -7.47 15.29
N VAL A 245 -9.07 -6.37 15.31
CA VAL A 245 -10.41 -6.25 14.70
C VAL A 245 -10.36 -6.20 13.16
N GLY A 246 -9.27 -5.68 12.60
CA GLY A 246 -9.11 -5.53 11.15
C GLY A 246 -8.42 -6.73 10.48
N TRP A 247 -8.04 -7.75 11.25
CA TRP A 247 -7.48 -8.99 10.69
C TRP A 247 -8.47 -9.68 9.76
N ARG A 248 -7.99 -9.99 8.55
CA ARG A 248 -8.66 -10.87 7.61
C ARG A 248 -7.62 -11.75 6.94
N ASP A 249 -7.95 -13.03 6.76
CA ASP A 249 -7.05 -13.99 6.13
C ASP A 249 -6.71 -13.57 4.67
N PRO A 250 -5.42 -13.46 4.30
CA PRO A 250 -5.01 -13.00 2.97
C PRO A 250 -5.07 -14.09 1.90
N GLY A 251 -5.37 -15.34 2.28
CA GLY A 251 -5.20 -16.51 1.44
C GLY A 251 -3.74 -16.76 1.12
N PHE A 252 -3.45 -17.03 -0.14
CA PHE A 252 -2.11 -17.35 -0.62
C PHE A 252 -1.73 -16.42 -1.77
N ILE A 253 -0.52 -15.88 -1.69
CA ILE A 253 0.06 -14.98 -2.67
C ILE A 253 1.12 -15.76 -3.44
N HIS A 254 0.95 -15.86 -4.74
CA HIS A 254 1.82 -16.65 -5.61
C HIS A 254 2.59 -15.72 -6.54
N THR A 255 3.89 -15.92 -6.69
CA THR A 255 4.72 -15.19 -7.66
C THR A 255 5.40 -16.17 -8.60
N SER A 256 5.12 -16.04 -9.90
CA SER A 256 5.82 -16.76 -10.97
C SER A 256 6.80 -15.84 -11.71
N PHE A 257 7.88 -16.41 -12.22
CA PHE A 257 8.95 -15.70 -12.92
C PHE A 257 8.97 -16.13 -14.39
N LEU A 258 8.72 -15.17 -15.28
CA LEU A 258 8.68 -15.35 -16.73
C LEU A 258 10.01 -14.82 -17.28
N LYS A 259 10.94 -15.73 -17.54
CA LYS A 259 12.33 -15.45 -17.92
C LYS A 259 12.58 -15.59 -19.41
N GLU A 260 13.72 -15.09 -19.88
CA GLU A 260 14.13 -15.15 -21.29
C GLU A 260 13.14 -14.45 -22.23
N LEU A 261 12.65 -13.29 -21.79
CA LEU A 261 11.76 -12.46 -22.60
C LEU A 261 12.52 -11.80 -23.75
N TRP A 262 11.96 -11.90 -24.95
CA TRP A 262 12.39 -11.09 -26.08
C TRP A 262 11.89 -9.66 -25.88
N PRO A 263 12.71 -8.62 -26.06
CA PRO A 263 12.29 -7.24 -25.78
C PRO A 263 11.15 -6.80 -26.70
N ASN A 264 10.22 -5.99 -26.18
CA ASN A 264 9.06 -5.44 -26.91
C ASN A 264 8.10 -6.46 -27.53
N SER A 265 8.13 -7.71 -27.08
CA SER A 265 7.32 -8.78 -27.63
C SER A 265 6.02 -8.92 -26.84
N MET A 266 4.93 -9.28 -27.52
CA MET A 266 3.64 -9.53 -26.89
C MET A 266 3.59 -10.94 -26.33
N TYR A 267 3.19 -11.07 -25.07
CA TYR A 267 3.01 -12.34 -24.37
C TYR A 267 1.60 -12.45 -23.83
N SER A 268 1.02 -13.64 -23.93
CA SER A 268 -0.21 -14.01 -23.23
C SER A 268 0.12 -14.89 -22.03
N TYR A 269 -0.64 -14.79 -20.94
CA TYR A 269 -0.49 -15.67 -19.78
C TYR A 269 -1.83 -16.04 -19.13
N LYS A 270 -1.86 -17.17 -18.40
CA LYS A 270 -2.95 -17.63 -17.55
C LYS A 270 -2.41 -18.09 -16.20
N LEU A 271 -3.17 -17.85 -15.15
CA LEU A 271 -2.92 -18.36 -13.80
C LEU A 271 -3.52 -19.77 -13.71
N GLY A 272 -2.75 -20.72 -13.21
CA GLY A 272 -3.15 -22.12 -13.10
C GLY A 272 -2.93 -22.65 -11.68
N HIS A 273 -3.87 -23.46 -11.22
CA HIS A 273 -3.78 -24.23 -9.98
C HIS A 273 -4.14 -25.68 -10.28
N LYS A 274 -3.15 -26.57 -10.21
CA LYS A 274 -3.38 -28.01 -10.39
C LYS A 274 -3.69 -28.64 -9.04
N LEU A 275 -4.96 -28.97 -8.83
CA LEU A 275 -5.44 -29.60 -7.61
C LEU A 275 -4.85 -31.00 -7.44
N SER A 276 -4.81 -31.48 -6.19
CA SER A 276 -4.34 -32.83 -5.85
C SER A 276 -5.10 -33.96 -6.58
N ASN A 277 -6.34 -33.71 -7.01
CA ASN A 277 -7.15 -34.66 -7.80
C ASN A 277 -6.86 -34.63 -9.32
N GLY A 278 -5.89 -33.81 -9.77
CA GLY A 278 -5.49 -33.65 -11.17
C GLY A 278 -6.26 -32.59 -11.95
N THR A 279 -7.32 -32.00 -11.39
CA THR A 279 -8.08 -30.92 -12.04
C THR A 279 -7.29 -29.62 -12.03
N CYS A 280 -7.25 -28.91 -13.15
CA CYS A 280 -6.65 -27.57 -13.21
C CYS A 280 -7.74 -26.49 -13.16
N ILE A 281 -7.63 -25.59 -12.18
CA ILE A 281 -8.39 -24.34 -12.13
C ILE A 281 -7.60 -23.27 -12.88
N TRP A 282 -8.27 -22.53 -13.75
CA TRP A 282 -7.67 -21.54 -14.64
C TRP A 282 -8.30 -20.16 -14.46
N SER A 283 -7.49 -19.13 -14.58
CA SER A 283 -7.97 -17.76 -14.84
C SER A 283 -8.37 -17.56 -16.31
N GLN A 284 -8.92 -16.38 -16.59
CA GLN A 284 -8.93 -15.82 -17.94
C GLN A 284 -7.52 -15.63 -18.52
N VAL A 285 -7.44 -15.39 -19.84
CA VAL A 285 -6.19 -14.99 -20.51
C VAL A 285 -5.91 -13.53 -20.24
N TYR A 286 -4.67 -13.23 -19.89
CA TYR A 286 -4.12 -11.89 -19.77
C TYR A 286 -3.00 -11.69 -20.78
N ASN A 287 -2.64 -10.43 -21.07
CA ASN A 287 -1.59 -10.10 -22.03
C ASN A 287 -0.70 -8.98 -21.50
N PHE A 288 0.58 -9.02 -21.85
CA PHE A 288 1.53 -7.94 -21.58
C PHE A 288 2.54 -7.81 -22.71
N LYS A 289 3.17 -6.63 -22.80
CA LYS A 289 4.34 -6.41 -23.66
C LYS A 289 5.58 -6.46 -22.77
N SER A 290 6.56 -7.26 -23.14
CA SER A 290 7.85 -7.30 -22.43
C SER A 290 8.59 -5.97 -22.56
N SER A 291 9.37 -5.64 -21.53
CA SER A 291 10.13 -4.39 -21.47
C SER A 291 11.15 -4.27 -22.61
N PRO A 292 11.51 -3.04 -23.03
CA PRO A 292 12.63 -2.79 -23.92
C PRO A 292 13.95 -3.29 -23.31
N TYR A 293 14.93 -3.58 -24.17
CA TYR A 293 16.30 -3.78 -23.71
C TYR A 293 16.84 -2.47 -23.07
N PRO A 294 17.64 -2.51 -22.00
CA PRO A 294 18.24 -1.32 -21.40
C PRO A 294 19.06 -0.51 -22.42
N GLY A 295 18.66 0.74 -22.62
CA GLY A 295 19.18 1.67 -23.64
C GLY A 295 18.63 1.52 -25.05
N GLN A 296 17.55 0.76 -25.23
CA GLN A 296 16.88 0.70 -26.52
C GLN A 296 16.30 2.06 -26.91
N ASN A 297 16.56 2.50 -28.14
CA ASN A 297 15.98 3.73 -28.69
C ASN A 297 14.55 3.48 -29.20
N SER A 298 13.56 3.75 -28.37
CA SER A 298 12.15 3.67 -28.72
C SER A 298 11.33 4.65 -27.85
N LEU A 299 10.14 5.01 -28.30
CA LEU A 299 9.21 5.77 -27.47
C LEU A 299 8.88 4.98 -26.19
N GLN A 300 9.07 5.60 -25.03
CA GLN A 300 8.88 4.97 -23.71
C GLN A 300 8.11 5.91 -22.78
N ARG A 301 7.04 5.40 -22.16
CA ARG A 301 6.08 6.20 -21.39
C ARG A 301 5.87 5.64 -20.00
N VAL A 302 6.18 6.43 -18.99
CA VAL A 302 6.18 6.03 -17.58
C VAL A 302 5.20 6.90 -16.81
N VAL A 303 4.35 6.30 -15.97
CA VAL A 303 3.46 7.03 -15.05
C VAL A 303 3.97 6.91 -13.62
N ILE A 304 3.93 8.01 -12.87
CA ILE A 304 4.45 8.10 -11.49
C ILE A 304 3.48 8.92 -10.62
N PHE A 305 3.12 8.39 -9.46
CA PHE A 305 2.32 9.08 -8.43
C PHE A 305 2.48 8.36 -7.08
N GLY A 306 2.25 9.06 -5.97
CA GLY A 306 2.07 8.45 -4.64
C GLY A 306 0.62 8.52 -4.18
N ASP A 307 0.30 7.86 -3.06
CA ASP A 307 -0.83 8.24 -2.20
C ASP A 307 -2.21 8.09 -2.87
N MET A 308 -2.34 7.11 -3.78
CA MET A 308 -3.61 6.91 -4.50
C MET A 308 -4.70 6.35 -3.60
N GLY A 309 -4.35 5.42 -2.70
CA GLY A 309 -5.31 4.69 -1.89
C GLY A 309 -6.35 3.93 -2.72
N LYS A 310 -7.53 3.73 -2.13
CA LYS A 310 -8.68 3.06 -2.74
C LYS A 310 -9.98 3.87 -2.55
N ASP A 311 -11.03 3.51 -3.28
CA ASP A 311 -12.40 3.91 -2.93
C ASP A 311 -13.39 2.92 -3.54
N GLU A 312 -14.62 2.87 -3.01
CA GLU A 312 -15.66 1.95 -3.45
C GLU A 312 -16.40 2.49 -4.69
N ALA A 313 -16.33 1.76 -5.80
CA ALA A 313 -17.00 2.16 -7.05
C ALA A 313 -18.54 2.20 -6.95
N ASP A 314 -19.11 1.47 -5.98
CA ASP A 314 -20.55 1.51 -5.68
C ASP A 314 -20.94 2.61 -4.68
N GLY A 315 -19.98 3.43 -4.24
CA GLY A 315 -20.18 4.54 -3.33
C GLY A 315 -20.33 4.14 -1.86
N SER A 316 -20.08 2.87 -1.51
CA SER A 316 -20.04 2.41 -0.12
C SER A 316 -19.02 3.17 0.72
N ASN A 317 -19.27 3.23 2.01
CA ASN A 317 -18.30 3.68 2.99
C ASN A 317 -17.48 2.50 3.52
N GLU A 318 -16.36 2.78 4.15
CA GLU A 318 -15.44 1.79 4.68
C GLU A 318 -14.42 2.46 5.61
N TYR A 319 -13.63 1.65 6.33
CA TYR A 319 -12.53 2.19 7.13
C TYR A 319 -11.54 2.94 6.26
N ASN A 320 -10.95 3.99 6.83
CA ASN A 320 -9.95 4.81 6.15
C ASN A 320 -10.42 5.36 4.78
N ASN A 321 -11.72 5.64 4.61
CA ASN A 321 -12.25 6.19 3.36
C ASN A 321 -12.00 7.71 3.24
N PHE A 322 -10.76 8.09 2.93
CA PHE A 322 -10.34 9.48 2.76
C PHE A 322 -9.59 9.74 1.44
N GLN A 323 -9.66 8.83 0.48
CA GLN A 323 -8.93 8.93 -0.80
C GLN A 323 -9.84 9.23 -2.00
N ARG A 324 -10.50 10.39 -1.96
CA ARG A 324 -11.54 10.80 -2.92
C ARG A 324 -11.06 10.90 -4.38
N GLY A 325 -9.76 11.06 -4.62
CA GLY A 325 -9.19 11.08 -5.98
C GLY A 325 -8.88 9.69 -6.55
N SER A 326 -8.91 8.62 -5.74
CA SER A 326 -8.40 7.29 -6.07
C SER A 326 -9.00 6.69 -7.35
N LEU A 327 -10.34 6.67 -7.44
CA LEU A 327 -11.05 6.11 -8.59
C LEU A 327 -10.84 6.95 -9.87
N ASN A 328 -10.68 8.27 -9.73
CA ASN A 328 -10.40 9.15 -10.87
C ASN A 328 -8.99 8.91 -11.42
N THR A 329 -7.98 8.84 -10.57
CA THR A 329 -6.60 8.52 -10.96
C THR A 329 -6.53 7.14 -11.63
N THR A 330 -7.15 6.13 -11.01
CA THR A 330 -7.25 4.78 -11.59
C THR A 330 -7.92 4.81 -12.97
N ARG A 331 -9.06 5.50 -13.09
CA ARG A 331 -9.82 5.60 -14.36
C ARG A 331 -8.99 6.26 -15.46
N GLU A 332 -8.30 7.35 -15.16
CA GLU A 332 -7.51 8.08 -16.17
C GLU A 332 -6.28 7.30 -16.64
N ILE A 333 -5.63 6.55 -15.74
CA ILE A 333 -4.54 5.63 -16.12
C ILE A 333 -5.09 4.51 -17.01
N VAL A 334 -6.23 3.91 -16.66
CA VAL A 334 -6.89 2.88 -17.49
C VAL A 334 -7.26 3.45 -18.87
N ARG A 335 -7.76 4.70 -18.93
CA ARG A 335 -8.15 5.37 -20.18
C ARG A 335 -6.95 5.57 -21.12
N ASP A 336 -5.79 5.91 -20.57
CA ASP A 336 -4.55 6.16 -21.33
C ASP A 336 -3.60 4.95 -21.39
N LEU A 337 -4.04 3.76 -20.93
CA LEU A 337 -3.16 2.59 -20.71
C LEU A 337 -2.43 2.13 -21.98
N LYS A 338 -3.02 2.30 -23.18
CA LYS A 338 -2.33 2.00 -24.45
C LYS A 338 -1.09 2.87 -24.70
N ASN A 339 -1.01 4.00 -24.01
CA ASN A 339 0.11 4.95 -24.06
C ASN A 339 0.89 5.01 -22.74
N ILE A 340 0.80 3.98 -21.91
CA ILE A 340 1.54 3.84 -20.66
C ILE A 340 2.21 2.48 -20.71
N ASP A 341 3.51 2.46 -20.47
CA ASP A 341 4.29 1.23 -20.61
C ASP A 341 4.68 0.61 -19.26
N ILE A 342 4.75 1.45 -18.21
CA ILE A 342 5.08 1.06 -16.83
C ILE A 342 4.54 2.13 -15.86
N VAL A 343 4.13 1.69 -14.67
CA VAL A 343 3.62 2.56 -13.59
C VAL A 343 4.49 2.41 -12.35
N PHE A 344 4.78 3.52 -11.67
CA PHE A 344 5.37 3.57 -10.34
C PHE A 344 4.39 4.22 -9.36
N HIS A 345 3.97 3.47 -8.33
CA HIS A 345 3.20 3.96 -7.20
C HIS A 345 4.13 4.11 -5.99
N ILE A 346 4.55 5.33 -5.69
CA ILE A 346 5.68 5.62 -4.80
C ILE A 346 5.27 5.74 -3.32
N GLY A 347 4.64 4.69 -2.79
CA GLY A 347 4.24 4.57 -1.38
C GLY A 347 2.84 5.10 -1.08
N ASP A 348 2.35 4.75 0.11
CA ASP A 348 0.99 4.97 0.59
C ASP A 348 -0.06 4.36 -0.36
N ILE A 349 0.00 3.03 -0.43
CA ILE A 349 -0.59 2.23 -1.49
C ILE A 349 -2.10 2.23 -1.38
N CYS A 350 -2.63 1.73 -0.26
CA CYS A 350 -4.08 1.49 -0.11
C CYS A 350 -4.69 2.08 1.17
N TYR A 351 -3.88 2.60 2.10
CA TYR A 351 -4.33 3.10 3.40
C TYR A 351 -5.19 2.09 4.18
N ALA A 352 -4.95 0.79 3.99
CA ALA A 352 -5.60 -0.27 4.78
C ALA A 352 -5.39 -0.05 6.27
N ASN A 353 -4.15 0.31 6.65
CA ASN A 353 -3.74 0.69 8.00
C ASN A 353 -4.29 -0.29 9.05
N GLY A 354 -4.17 -1.58 8.76
CA GLY A 354 -4.60 -2.67 9.62
C GLY A 354 -6.04 -3.16 9.41
N TYR A 355 -6.80 -2.64 8.45
CA TYR A 355 -8.04 -3.27 7.96
C TYR A 355 -7.77 -4.06 6.69
N LEU A 356 -7.31 -5.30 6.87
CA LEU A 356 -6.60 -6.08 5.85
C LEU A 356 -7.43 -6.43 4.61
N SER A 357 -8.77 -6.42 4.71
CA SER A 357 -9.67 -6.66 3.57
C SER A 357 -9.42 -5.72 2.39
N GLN A 358 -8.88 -4.54 2.67
CA GLN A 358 -8.69 -3.46 1.70
C GLN A 358 -7.49 -3.70 0.77
N TRP A 359 -6.59 -4.62 1.12
CA TRP A 359 -5.49 -5.00 0.22
C TRP A 359 -6.00 -5.79 -0.99
N ASP A 360 -6.97 -6.70 -0.82
CA ASP A 360 -7.61 -7.36 -1.97
C ASP A 360 -8.40 -6.34 -2.82
N GLN A 361 -9.12 -5.44 -2.16
CA GLN A 361 -9.85 -4.34 -2.81
C GLN A 361 -8.92 -3.50 -3.69
N PHE A 362 -7.76 -3.10 -3.15
CA PHE A 362 -6.77 -2.36 -3.91
C PHE A 362 -6.22 -3.17 -5.09
N THR A 363 -5.84 -4.44 -4.88
CA THR A 363 -5.36 -5.29 -6.01
C THR A 363 -6.41 -5.49 -7.09
N SER A 364 -7.70 -5.56 -6.72
CA SER A 364 -8.82 -5.59 -7.66
C SER A 364 -8.99 -4.25 -8.39
N GLN A 365 -8.84 -3.12 -7.69
CA GLN A 365 -8.96 -1.77 -8.27
C GLN A 365 -7.90 -1.53 -9.35
N ILE A 366 -6.65 -1.94 -9.10
CA ILE A 366 -5.55 -1.75 -10.06
C ILE A 366 -5.41 -2.88 -11.09
N GLU A 367 -6.14 -4.00 -10.95
CA GLU A 367 -6.04 -5.15 -11.87
C GLU A 367 -6.09 -4.72 -13.35
N PRO A 368 -7.00 -3.82 -13.80
CA PRO A 368 -7.04 -3.40 -15.20
C PRO A 368 -5.72 -2.82 -15.74
N ILE A 369 -4.90 -2.22 -14.87
CA ILE A 369 -3.59 -1.65 -15.16
C ILE A 369 -2.52 -2.74 -14.98
N ALA A 370 -2.42 -3.27 -13.76
CA ALA A 370 -1.32 -4.10 -13.31
C ALA A 370 -1.28 -5.49 -13.96
N LYS A 371 -2.40 -5.97 -14.52
CA LYS A 371 -2.40 -7.22 -15.31
C LYS A 371 -1.73 -7.09 -16.68
N THR A 372 -1.50 -5.86 -17.16
CA THR A 372 -1.08 -5.55 -18.53
C THR A 372 0.28 -4.87 -18.60
N VAL A 373 0.58 -3.97 -17.66
CA VAL A 373 1.86 -3.28 -17.55
C VAL A 373 2.46 -3.48 -16.17
N PRO A 374 3.79 -3.41 -16.00
CA PRO A 374 4.41 -3.51 -14.69
C PRO A 374 3.91 -2.38 -13.78
N TYR A 375 3.47 -2.74 -12.58
CA TYR A 375 3.03 -1.83 -11.53
C TYR A 375 4.03 -1.91 -10.39
N MET A 376 5.07 -1.07 -10.49
CA MET A 376 6.16 -1.00 -9.53
C MET A 376 5.71 -0.16 -8.33
N ILE A 377 6.14 -0.52 -7.13
CA ILE A 377 5.73 0.18 -5.91
C ILE A 377 6.93 0.58 -5.06
N ALA A 378 6.79 1.62 -4.26
CA ALA A 378 7.65 1.90 -3.09
C ALA A 378 6.85 1.68 -1.80
N SER A 379 7.53 1.64 -0.66
CA SER A 379 6.89 1.63 0.66
C SER A 379 6.77 3.07 1.17
N GLY A 380 5.62 3.40 1.77
CA GLY A 380 5.40 4.63 2.52
C GLY A 380 5.13 4.39 3.99
N ASN A 381 4.81 5.46 4.72
CA ASN A 381 4.56 5.39 6.16
C ASN A 381 3.31 4.57 6.49
N HIS A 382 2.28 4.61 5.64
CA HIS A 382 1.09 3.78 5.82
C HIS A 382 1.31 2.30 5.53
N GLU A 383 2.42 1.92 4.92
CA GLU A 383 2.81 0.52 4.81
C GLU A 383 3.64 0.07 6.00
N ARG A 384 4.59 0.90 6.47
CA ARG A 384 5.72 0.42 7.27
C ARG A 384 5.79 0.95 8.70
N ASP A 385 5.31 2.15 8.99
CA ASP A 385 5.56 2.79 10.28
C ASP A 385 4.85 2.09 11.44
N TRP A 386 5.64 1.65 12.42
CA TRP A 386 5.14 1.16 13.70
C TRP A 386 6.26 1.26 14.76
N PRO A 387 5.98 1.80 15.98
CA PRO A 387 7.00 1.96 17.01
C PRO A 387 7.67 0.64 17.37
N GLY A 388 9.00 0.68 17.54
CA GLY A 388 9.76 -0.48 18.03
C GLY A 388 9.95 -1.62 17.02
N THR A 389 9.71 -1.37 15.73
CA THR A 389 9.84 -2.36 14.64
C THR A 389 11.06 -2.15 13.76
N GLY A 390 11.92 -1.18 14.09
CA GLY A 390 13.08 -0.80 13.29
C GLY A 390 12.78 0.11 12.10
N SER A 391 11.53 0.59 11.94
CA SER A 391 11.26 1.73 11.06
C SER A 391 11.96 2.98 11.62
N PHE A 392 12.43 3.84 10.72
CA PHE A 392 13.09 5.10 11.07
C PHE A 392 12.10 6.07 11.70
N TYR A 393 10.88 6.10 11.18
CA TYR A 393 9.75 6.81 11.78
C TYR A 393 8.97 5.88 12.71
N GLY A 394 8.65 6.38 13.90
CA GLY A 394 7.94 5.66 14.95
C GLY A 394 6.43 5.90 14.94
N ASN A 395 5.84 6.26 13.80
CA ASN A 395 4.41 6.57 13.70
C ASN A 395 3.55 5.31 13.82
N LEU A 396 2.25 5.48 14.01
CA LEU A 396 1.26 4.38 14.02
C LEU A 396 0.59 4.18 12.65
N ASP A 397 1.15 4.76 11.59
CA ASP A 397 0.43 4.98 10.33
C ASP A 397 0.04 3.68 9.63
N SER A 398 0.87 2.63 9.74
CA SER A 398 0.55 1.30 9.23
C SER A 398 -0.56 0.57 9.99
N GLY A 399 -0.99 1.06 11.16
CA GLY A 399 -2.02 0.39 11.96
C GLY A 399 -1.66 -1.05 12.39
N GLY A 400 -0.37 -1.32 12.52
CA GLY A 400 0.17 -2.60 12.98
C GLY A 400 0.58 -3.56 11.86
N GLU A 401 0.45 -3.15 10.58
CA GLU A 401 0.88 -3.95 9.42
C GLU A 401 2.40 -4.06 9.31
N CYS A 402 3.12 -2.97 9.67
CA CYS A 402 4.57 -2.90 9.74
C CYS A 402 5.33 -3.50 8.55
N GLY A 403 4.83 -3.23 7.35
CA GLY A 403 5.42 -3.60 6.05
C GLY A 403 5.03 -4.99 5.54
N VAL A 404 4.43 -5.84 6.38
CA VAL A 404 4.17 -7.26 6.04
C VAL A 404 3.29 -7.41 4.81
N LEU A 405 2.25 -6.59 4.67
CA LEU A 405 1.33 -6.69 3.54
C LEU A 405 1.94 -6.14 2.26
N ALA A 406 2.54 -4.95 2.29
CA ALA A 406 3.21 -4.37 1.14
C ALA A 406 4.28 -5.31 0.57
N GLN A 407 5.14 -5.87 1.43
CA GLN A 407 6.22 -6.75 1.00
C GLN A 407 5.74 -8.12 0.53
N SER A 408 4.50 -8.52 0.84
CA SER A 408 3.97 -9.85 0.50
C SER A 408 3.04 -9.80 -0.70
N MET A 409 2.09 -8.85 -0.71
CA MET A 409 1.05 -8.70 -1.74
C MET A 409 1.64 -8.29 -3.08
N PHE A 410 2.76 -7.57 -3.06
CA PHE A 410 3.47 -7.08 -4.23
C PHE A 410 4.90 -7.61 -4.27
N TYR A 411 5.40 -7.79 -5.49
CA TYR A 411 6.79 -8.11 -5.74
C TYR A 411 7.52 -6.87 -6.26
N VAL A 412 8.72 -6.65 -5.74
CA VAL A 412 9.71 -5.73 -6.28
C VAL A 412 11.07 -6.44 -6.32
N PRO A 413 11.97 -6.12 -7.26
CA PRO A 413 13.25 -6.80 -7.40
C PRO A 413 14.30 -6.37 -6.35
N ALA A 414 13.86 -6.11 -5.12
CA ALA A 414 14.74 -5.82 -3.99
C ALA A 414 15.52 -7.07 -3.58
N GLU A 415 16.78 -6.89 -3.18
CA GLU A 415 17.58 -7.96 -2.59
C GLU A 415 16.93 -8.49 -1.30
N ASN A 416 16.43 -7.56 -0.48
CA ASN A 416 15.62 -7.85 0.69
C ASN A 416 14.30 -7.06 0.62
N ARG A 417 13.19 -7.77 0.43
CA ARG A 417 11.85 -7.16 0.30
C ARG A 417 11.35 -6.46 1.57
N ALA A 418 11.92 -6.75 2.74
CA ALA A 418 11.61 -6.04 3.98
C ALA A 418 12.29 -4.66 4.09
N LYS A 419 13.34 -4.44 3.29
CA LYS A 419 14.04 -3.15 3.18
C LYS A 419 13.51 -2.29 2.03
N PHE A 420 12.81 -2.90 1.08
CA PHE A 420 12.03 -2.25 0.03
C PHE A 420 12.75 -1.33 -0.97
N TRP A 421 14.04 -1.03 -0.80
CA TRP A 421 14.81 -0.30 -1.80
C TRP A 421 15.30 -1.22 -2.94
N TYR A 422 15.23 -0.75 -4.18
CA TYR A 422 15.63 -1.51 -5.37
C TYR A 422 15.89 -0.61 -6.58
N SER A 423 16.53 -1.17 -7.60
CA SER A 423 16.75 -0.54 -8.89
C SER A 423 15.97 -1.27 -9.97
N THR A 424 15.45 -0.55 -10.96
CA THR A 424 14.85 -1.18 -12.15
C THR A 424 15.05 -0.32 -13.40
N ASP A 425 14.93 -0.94 -14.56
CA ASP A 425 15.21 -0.33 -15.87
C ASP A 425 13.99 -0.41 -16.78
N TYR A 426 13.72 0.67 -17.52
CA TYR A 426 12.77 0.63 -18.63
C TYR A 426 13.36 1.33 -19.84
N GLY A 427 14.02 0.58 -20.72
CA GLY A 427 14.69 1.15 -21.90
C GLY A 427 15.73 2.20 -21.51
N MET A 428 15.52 3.45 -21.88
CA MET A 428 16.41 4.60 -21.62
C MET A 428 16.34 5.12 -20.18
N PHE A 429 15.39 4.61 -19.37
CA PHE A 429 15.24 5.00 -17.98
C PHE A 429 15.95 4.04 -17.02
N ARG A 430 16.63 4.61 -16.03
CA ARG A 430 17.05 3.95 -14.79
C ARG A 430 16.27 4.56 -13.63
N PHE A 431 15.68 3.71 -12.80
CA PHE A 431 15.00 4.11 -11.57
C PHE A 431 15.77 3.59 -10.36
N CYS A 432 16.00 4.46 -9.38
CA CYS A 432 16.50 4.11 -8.05
C CYS A 432 15.42 4.42 -7.02
N ILE A 433 14.84 3.38 -6.43
CA ILE A 433 13.71 3.47 -5.52
C ILE A 433 14.24 3.33 -4.09
N ALA A 434 14.00 4.34 -3.27
CA ALA A 434 14.30 4.35 -1.85
C ALA A 434 13.06 3.97 -1.02
N ASP A 435 13.31 3.53 0.21
CA ASP A 435 12.34 3.35 1.27
C ASP A 435 12.57 4.41 2.35
N THR A 436 11.68 5.38 2.44
CA THR A 436 11.78 6.50 3.38
C THR A 436 11.47 6.11 4.81
N GLU A 437 10.99 4.89 5.04
CA GLU A 437 10.68 4.40 6.38
C GLU A 437 11.88 3.68 7.00
N HIS A 438 13.04 3.67 6.31
CA HIS A 438 14.34 3.25 6.82
C HIS A 438 15.39 4.34 6.63
N ASP A 439 16.46 4.33 7.43
CA ASP A 439 17.48 5.39 7.42
C ASP A 439 18.21 5.51 6.06
N TRP A 440 18.11 6.67 5.42
CA TRP A 440 18.73 6.98 4.12
C TRP A 440 20.03 7.79 4.23
N ARG A 441 20.46 8.16 5.44
CA ARG A 441 21.58 9.10 5.65
C ARG A 441 22.93 8.47 5.31
N GLU A 442 23.92 9.32 5.08
CA GLU A 442 25.28 8.91 4.77
C GLU A 442 25.80 7.88 5.80
N GLY A 443 26.35 6.77 5.29
CA GLY A 443 26.82 5.66 6.11
C GLY A 443 25.82 4.52 6.31
N SER A 444 24.51 4.75 6.07
CA SER A 444 23.49 3.71 6.14
C SER A 444 23.63 2.68 5.01
N GLU A 445 22.99 1.51 5.16
CA GLU A 445 22.95 0.51 4.10
C GLU A 445 22.20 1.00 2.87
N GLN A 446 21.07 1.68 3.07
CA GLN A 446 20.28 2.28 2.01
C GLN A 446 21.07 3.34 1.24
N TYR A 447 21.85 4.19 1.92
CA TYR A 447 22.70 5.17 1.23
C TYR A 447 23.71 4.51 0.29
N ARG A 448 24.36 3.42 0.72
CA ARG A 448 25.29 2.65 -0.12
C ARG A 448 24.59 2.01 -1.31
N PHE A 449 23.38 1.48 -1.09
CA PHE A 449 22.55 0.97 -2.18
C PHE A 449 22.21 2.07 -3.19
N ILE A 450 21.77 3.24 -2.72
CA ILE A 450 21.43 4.38 -3.60
C ILE A 450 22.66 4.81 -4.40
N GLU A 451 23.82 4.98 -3.76
CA GLU A 451 25.07 5.31 -4.46
C GLU A 451 25.39 4.26 -5.54
N HIS A 452 25.31 2.98 -5.22
CA HIS A 452 25.57 1.91 -6.19
C HIS A 452 24.56 1.92 -7.36
N CYS A 453 23.27 2.13 -7.09
CA CYS A 453 22.24 2.22 -8.11
C CYS A 453 22.50 3.38 -9.09
N LEU A 454 22.86 4.55 -8.56
CA LEU A 454 23.16 5.75 -9.33
C LEU A 454 24.50 5.65 -10.08
N ALA A 455 25.49 4.96 -9.52
CA ALA A 455 26.81 4.81 -10.14
C ALA A 455 26.85 3.75 -11.26
N SER A 456 25.99 2.74 -11.19
CA SER A 456 26.03 1.59 -12.11
C SER A 456 25.37 1.82 -13.47
N VAL A 457 24.69 2.95 -13.68
CA VAL A 457 24.01 3.24 -14.95
C VAL A 457 24.98 3.76 -16.01
N ASP A 458 24.93 3.16 -17.20
CA ASP A 458 25.59 3.71 -18.38
C ASP A 458 24.70 4.83 -18.96
N ARG A 459 25.05 6.09 -18.68
CA ARG A 459 24.27 7.27 -19.09
C ARG A 459 24.29 7.55 -20.60
N GLN A 460 25.14 6.89 -21.38
CA GLN A 460 25.05 6.97 -22.84
C GLN A 460 23.86 6.16 -23.36
N LYS A 461 23.64 4.98 -22.76
CA LYS A 461 22.54 4.08 -23.09
C LYS A 461 21.25 4.50 -22.37
N GLN A 462 21.35 4.84 -21.09
CA GLN A 462 20.22 5.16 -20.23
C GLN A 462 20.36 6.60 -19.70
N PRO A 463 20.07 7.61 -20.53
CA PRO A 463 20.29 9.01 -20.19
C PRO A 463 19.38 9.52 -19.08
N TRP A 464 18.21 8.90 -18.85
CA TRP A 464 17.19 9.37 -17.93
C TRP A 464 17.29 8.67 -16.58
N LEU A 465 17.93 9.34 -15.62
CA LEU A 465 18.17 8.82 -14.27
C LEU A 465 17.16 9.43 -13.29
N ILE A 466 16.27 8.59 -12.77
CA ILE A 466 15.15 9.00 -11.93
C ILE A 466 15.31 8.42 -10.52
N PHE A 467 15.20 9.29 -9.51
CA PHE A 467 15.16 8.87 -8.10
C PHE A 467 13.72 8.94 -7.59
N LEU A 468 13.27 7.89 -6.91
CA LEU A 468 11.92 7.79 -6.38
C LEU A 468 11.97 7.49 -4.87
N ALA A 469 11.15 8.18 -4.10
CA ALA A 469 11.00 8.00 -2.67
C ALA A 469 9.55 8.33 -2.27
N HIS A 470 9.08 7.83 -1.12
CA HIS A 470 7.74 8.17 -0.66
C HIS A 470 7.72 9.54 0.04
N ARG A 471 8.27 9.64 1.26
CA ARG A 471 8.39 10.93 1.97
C ARG A 471 9.25 11.92 1.19
N VAL A 472 8.99 13.21 1.39
CA VAL A 472 9.70 14.26 0.65
C VAL A 472 11.11 14.43 1.19
N LEU A 473 12.09 13.78 0.57
CA LEU A 473 13.51 13.97 0.89
C LEU A 473 14.11 15.22 0.23
N GLY A 474 13.45 15.78 -0.78
CA GLY A 474 13.95 16.92 -1.57
C GLY A 474 13.39 18.25 -1.12
N TYR A 475 12.30 18.68 -1.76
CA TYR A 475 11.70 20.00 -1.55
C TYR A 475 10.17 19.92 -1.65
N SER A 476 9.48 20.47 -0.66
CA SER A 476 8.04 20.70 -0.65
C SER A 476 7.71 21.92 0.20
N SER A 477 6.69 22.65 -0.23
CA SER A 477 6.08 23.76 0.50
C SER A 477 4.77 23.34 1.17
N GLY A 478 4.58 22.04 1.42
CA GLY A 478 3.46 21.51 2.21
C GLY A 478 3.45 22.15 3.60
N SER A 479 2.26 22.56 4.07
CA SER A 479 2.14 23.39 5.28
C SER A 479 2.72 22.71 6.52
N TYR A 480 2.51 21.39 6.66
CA TYR A 480 2.98 20.65 7.82
C TYR A 480 4.51 20.62 7.94
N TYR A 481 5.26 20.58 6.84
CA TYR A 481 6.73 20.72 6.88
C TYR A 481 7.14 22.14 7.28
N VAL A 482 6.47 23.15 6.77
CA VAL A 482 6.81 24.55 7.10
C VAL A 482 6.49 24.89 8.55
N ASP A 483 5.41 24.32 9.09
CA ASP A 483 5.01 24.49 10.50
C ASP A 483 6.05 23.90 11.47
N GLU A 484 6.78 22.85 11.07
CA GLU A 484 7.93 22.32 11.81
C GLU A 484 9.27 23.00 11.47
N GLY A 485 9.24 24.06 10.65
CA GLY A 485 10.43 24.83 10.26
C GLY A 485 11.27 24.20 9.14
N SER A 486 10.67 23.37 8.29
CA SER A 486 11.33 22.65 7.19
C SER A 486 10.60 22.82 5.84
N PHE A 487 11.23 22.34 4.77
CA PHE A 487 10.64 22.22 3.42
C PHE A 487 10.86 20.81 2.84
N ALA A 488 11.00 19.82 3.72
CA ALA A 488 11.19 18.39 3.47
C ALA A 488 11.18 17.66 4.82
N GLU A 489 11.26 16.34 4.79
CA GLU A 489 11.66 15.59 5.98
C GLU A 489 12.96 16.13 6.58
N PRO A 490 13.06 16.25 7.92
CA PRO A 490 14.31 16.58 8.59
C PRO A 490 15.43 15.63 8.17
N MET A 491 16.59 16.18 7.80
CA MET A 491 17.75 15.44 7.25
C MET A 491 17.52 14.78 5.87
N GLY A 492 16.42 15.11 5.19
CA GLY A 492 16.03 14.49 3.93
C GLY A 492 17.09 14.66 2.83
N ARG A 493 17.48 15.90 2.55
CA ARG A 493 18.30 16.22 1.36
C ARG A 493 19.78 16.25 1.64
N GLU A 494 20.21 16.54 2.86
CA GLU A 494 21.57 17.01 3.16
C GLU A 494 22.64 15.98 2.78
N SER A 495 22.37 14.69 3.03
CA SER A 495 23.26 13.58 2.63
C SER A 495 23.05 13.18 1.17
N LEU A 496 21.80 13.05 0.73
CA LEU A 496 21.46 12.47 -0.57
C LEU A 496 21.72 13.43 -1.74
N GLN A 497 21.63 14.74 -1.53
CA GLN A 497 21.95 15.71 -2.58
C GLN A 497 23.40 15.59 -3.08
N LYS A 498 24.33 15.11 -2.22
CA LYS A 498 25.70 14.80 -2.65
C LYS A 498 25.71 13.73 -3.74
N LEU A 499 24.87 12.70 -3.61
CA LEU A 499 24.73 11.63 -4.60
C LEU A 499 23.95 12.10 -5.83
N TRP A 500 22.82 12.79 -5.62
CA TRP A 500 22.00 13.30 -6.73
C TRP A 500 22.81 14.25 -7.62
N GLN A 501 23.62 15.13 -7.02
CA GLN A 501 24.50 16.04 -7.72
C GLN A 501 25.65 15.29 -8.40
N LYS A 502 26.41 14.47 -7.65
CA LYS A 502 27.56 13.71 -8.17
C LYS A 502 27.19 12.85 -9.38
N TYR A 503 26.08 12.12 -9.33
CA TYR A 503 25.62 11.21 -10.39
C TYR A 503 24.61 11.84 -11.36
N LYS A 504 24.30 13.13 -11.17
CA LYS A 504 23.39 13.92 -12.03
C LYS A 504 22.04 13.24 -12.21
N VAL A 505 21.36 13.01 -11.10
CA VAL A 505 19.94 12.62 -11.13
C VAL A 505 19.17 13.71 -11.83
N ASP A 506 18.32 13.32 -12.78
CA ASP A 506 17.58 14.29 -13.60
C ASP A 506 16.36 14.80 -12.88
N ILE A 507 15.60 13.85 -12.35
CA ILE A 507 14.36 14.13 -11.64
C ILE A 507 14.30 13.23 -10.40
N ALA A 508 14.03 13.84 -9.25
CA ALA A 508 13.70 13.15 -8.01
C ALA A 508 12.21 13.40 -7.70
N MET A 509 11.44 12.32 -7.52
CA MET A 509 10.00 12.41 -7.28
C MET A 509 9.60 11.80 -5.94
N TYR A 510 8.60 12.43 -5.30
CA TYR A 510 8.11 12.11 -3.95
C TYR A 510 6.59 11.98 -3.92
N GLY A 511 6.07 11.16 -3.02
CA GLY A 511 4.65 11.13 -2.63
C GLY A 511 4.41 11.96 -1.37
N HIS A 512 3.66 11.40 -0.42
CA HIS A 512 3.43 11.79 0.97
C HIS A 512 2.71 13.13 1.19
N VAL A 513 3.16 14.19 0.52
CA VAL A 513 2.44 15.46 0.49
C VAL A 513 1.37 15.35 -0.58
N HIS A 514 0.09 15.36 -0.18
CA HIS A 514 -1.04 15.12 -1.07
C HIS A 514 -1.40 16.33 -1.95
N ASN A 515 -0.47 16.75 -2.80
CA ASN A 515 -0.63 17.78 -3.83
C ASN A 515 0.42 17.56 -4.93
N TYR A 516 0.54 18.52 -5.86
CA TYR A 516 1.62 18.54 -6.84
C TYR A 516 2.48 19.80 -6.68
N GLU A 517 3.79 19.65 -6.69
CA GLU A 517 4.74 20.77 -6.70
C GLU A 517 5.98 20.43 -7.51
N ARG A 518 6.50 21.40 -8.27
CA ARG A 518 7.72 21.25 -9.07
C ARG A 518 8.71 22.36 -8.80
N THR A 519 9.98 21.99 -8.65
CA THR A 519 11.08 22.93 -8.46
C THR A 519 11.78 23.33 -9.77
N CYS A 520 12.59 24.38 -9.73
CA CYS A 520 13.70 24.58 -10.67
C CYS A 520 14.73 23.45 -10.55
N PRO A 521 15.62 23.23 -11.53
CA PRO A 521 16.86 22.50 -11.31
C PRO A 521 17.61 23.15 -10.15
N ILE A 522 17.87 22.41 -9.08
CA ILE A 522 18.29 22.98 -7.80
C ILE A 522 19.40 22.16 -7.17
N TYR A 523 20.27 22.84 -6.42
CA TYR A 523 21.25 22.23 -5.53
C TYR A 523 21.49 23.16 -4.34
N GLN A 524 21.59 22.62 -3.12
CA GLN A 524 21.80 23.40 -1.90
C GLN A 524 20.84 24.59 -1.76
N ASN A 525 19.57 24.37 -2.08
CA ASN A 525 18.47 25.34 -2.00
C ASN A 525 18.58 26.53 -2.98
N VAL A 526 19.49 26.48 -3.96
CA VAL A 526 19.70 27.51 -4.98
C VAL A 526 19.34 26.98 -6.36
N CYS A 527 18.48 27.69 -7.10
CA CYS A 527 18.22 27.35 -8.50
C CYS A 527 19.51 27.44 -9.31
N THR A 528 19.81 26.37 -10.03
CA THR A 528 20.99 26.21 -10.88
C THR A 528 20.71 26.53 -12.35
N ASP A 529 19.42 26.57 -12.71
CA ASP A 529 18.88 27.03 -13.98
C ASP A 529 17.60 27.84 -13.71
N ASN A 530 17.39 28.91 -14.50
CA ASN A 530 16.24 29.80 -14.41
C ASN A 530 15.13 29.46 -15.43
N GLU A 531 15.39 28.55 -16.38
CA GLU A 531 14.40 28.04 -17.31
C GLU A 531 13.22 27.40 -16.56
N LYS A 532 12.01 27.52 -17.11
CA LYS A 532 10.77 27.05 -16.45
C LYS A 532 10.19 25.79 -17.11
N HIS A 533 10.40 25.65 -18.42
CA HIS A 533 9.71 24.66 -19.26
C HIS A 533 10.60 23.98 -20.29
N TYR A 534 11.64 24.65 -20.82
CA TYR A 534 12.47 24.06 -21.86
C TYR A 534 13.94 24.11 -21.50
N TYR A 535 14.39 23.05 -20.86
CA TYR A 535 15.75 22.90 -20.39
C TYR A 535 16.65 22.36 -21.49
N LYS A 536 17.83 22.97 -21.66
CA LYS A 536 18.81 22.59 -22.69
C LYS A 536 20.18 22.32 -22.09
N GLY A 537 20.83 21.27 -22.58
CA GLY A 537 22.19 20.94 -22.18
C GLY A 537 22.29 20.54 -20.71
N THR A 538 23.28 21.09 -20.01
CA THR A 538 23.59 20.72 -18.62
C THR A 538 22.75 21.55 -17.65
N LEU A 539 21.95 20.89 -16.79
CA LEU A 539 21.02 21.58 -15.89
C LEU A 539 21.66 22.07 -14.59
N ASN A 540 22.88 21.60 -14.29
CA ASN A 540 23.65 21.92 -13.07
C ASN A 540 23.01 21.54 -11.71
N GLY A 541 21.81 20.96 -11.71
CA GLY A 541 21.11 20.46 -10.52
C GLY A 541 19.95 19.54 -10.89
N THR A 542 19.38 18.87 -9.89
CA THR A 542 18.26 17.93 -10.05
C THR A 542 16.92 18.68 -9.99
N ILE A 543 15.94 18.29 -10.79
CA ILE A 543 14.56 18.78 -10.65
C ILE A 543 13.84 17.92 -9.60
N HIS A 544 13.20 18.55 -8.62
CA HIS A 544 12.43 17.85 -7.59
C HIS A 544 10.93 18.02 -7.86
N VAL A 545 10.17 16.95 -7.65
CA VAL A 545 8.74 16.91 -7.89
C VAL A 545 8.03 16.21 -6.73
N VAL A 546 7.05 16.87 -6.15
CA VAL A 546 6.03 16.24 -5.31
C VAL A 546 4.89 15.81 -6.22
N ALA A 547 4.54 14.53 -6.18
CA ALA A 547 3.49 13.90 -6.97
C ALA A 547 2.61 12.99 -6.08
N GLY A 548 2.35 13.41 -4.84
CA GLY A 548 1.49 12.71 -3.87
C GLY A 548 0.00 13.00 -4.04
N GLY A 549 -0.41 13.73 -5.07
CA GLY A 549 -1.82 14.00 -5.38
C GLY A 549 -2.61 12.79 -5.93
N GLY A 550 -2.20 11.55 -5.68
CA GLY A 550 -2.79 10.37 -6.33
C GLY A 550 -4.25 10.12 -5.91
N GLY A 551 -4.65 10.45 -4.69
CA GLY A 551 -6.03 10.26 -4.27
C GLY A 551 -6.37 10.61 -2.83
N ALA A 552 -5.42 10.46 -1.91
CA ALA A 552 -5.59 10.79 -0.50
C ALA A 552 -5.88 12.28 -0.27
N SER A 553 -6.63 12.57 0.79
CA SER A 553 -7.11 13.92 1.13
C SER A 553 -6.02 15.00 0.99
N LEU A 554 -6.31 16.02 0.18
CA LEU A 554 -5.32 17.00 -0.25
C LEU A 554 -4.63 17.73 0.92
N SER A 555 -3.34 17.99 0.75
CA SER A 555 -2.49 18.70 1.73
C SER A 555 -2.30 20.16 1.32
N TYR A 556 -2.59 21.09 2.25
CA TYR A 556 -2.42 22.52 1.98
C TYR A 556 -0.96 22.90 1.79
N PHE A 557 -0.73 23.93 0.97
CA PHE A 557 0.56 24.61 0.93
C PHE A 557 0.67 25.63 2.05
N ALA A 558 1.88 25.83 2.55
CA ALA A 558 2.19 27.00 3.37
C ALA A 558 1.96 28.30 2.56
N PRO A 559 1.61 29.41 3.21
CA PRO A 559 1.48 30.73 2.58
C PRO A 559 2.84 31.36 2.24
N ILE A 560 3.79 30.58 1.73
CA ILE A 560 5.16 30.97 1.38
C ILE A 560 5.42 30.56 -0.07
N GLN A 561 5.76 31.51 -0.93
CA GLN A 561 6.30 31.23 -2.26
C GLN A 561 7.82 31.25 -2.21
N THR A 562 8.44 30.08 -2.29
CA THR A 562 9.90 29.97 -2.34
C THR A 562 10.44 30.33 -3.72
N LEU A 563 11.71 30.71 -3.81
CA LEU A 563 12.36 31.04 -5.10
C LEU A 563 12.41 29.84 -6.05
N TRP A 564 12.48 28.63 -5.49
CA TRP A 564 12.64 27.41 -6.25
C TRP A 564 11.32 26.75 -6.68
N SER A 565 10.20 27.06 -6.04
CA SER A 565 8.90 26.48 -6.39
C SER A 565 8.37 27.10 -7.69
N ILE A 566 8.43 26.36 -8.80
CA ILE A 566 7.98 26.82 -10.12
C ILE A 566 6.47 26.71 -10.26
N TYR A 567 5.90 25.56 -9.88
CA TYR A 567 4.48 25.26 -10.07
C TYR A 567 3.94 24.50 -8.86
N ARG A 568 2.71 24.80 -8.47
CA ARG A 568 1.96 24.14 -7.40
C ARG A 568 0.53 23.89 -7.84
N ASP A 569 -0.03 22.76 -7.46
CA ASP A 569 -1.44 22.45 -7.68
C ASP A 569 -2.02 21.74 -6.46
N TYR A 570 -3.08 22.32 -5.90
CA TYR A 570 -3.89 21.71 -4.84
C TYR A 570 -5.06 20.97 -5.49
N ASP A 571 -4.76 19.83 -6.11
CA ASP A 571 -5.73 18.96 -6.78
C ASP A 571 -5.13 17.55 -6.91
N TYR A 572 -5.95 16.61 -7.36
CA TYR A 572 -5.50 15.24 -7.63
C TYR A 572 -4.87 15.14 -9.02
N GLY A 573 -3.78 14.39 -9.14
CA GLY A 573 -3.09 14.18 -10.40
C GLY A 573 -1.93 13.20 -10.31
N PHE A 574 -1.31 12.97 -11.46
CA PHE A 574 -0.17 12.07 -11.63
C PHE A 574 0.79 12.60 -12.70
N VAL A 575 2.01 12.09 -12.70
CA VAL A 575 3.04 12.44 -13.68
C VAL A 575 3.06 11.41 -14.81
N LYS A 576 3.29 11.87 -16.02
CA LYS A 576 3.67 11.05 -17.18
C LYS A 576 4.99 11.55 -17.76
N LEU A 577 5.97 10.66 -17.83
CA LEU A 577 7.24 10.87 -18.54
C LEU A 577 7.16 10.22 -19.91
N THR A 578 7.64 10.91 -20.94
CA THR A 578 7.77 10.39 -22.30
C THR A 578 9.19 10.64 -22.79
N ALA A 579 10.00 9.58 -22.88
CA ALA A 579 11.28 9.65 -23.58
C ALA A 579 11.03 9.36 -25.07
N PHE A 580 11.26 10.37 -25.92
CA PHE A 580 11.13 10.24 -27.37
C PHE A 580 12.34 9.54 -27.98
N ASP A 581 13.51 9.90 -27.47
CA ASP A 581 14.82 9.39 -27.85
C ASP A 581 15.80 9.61 -26.68
N HIS A 582 17.09 9.40 -26.94
CA HIS A 582 18.15 9.53 -25.93
C HIS A 582 18.43 10.98 -25.51
N SER A 583 17.98 11.97 -26.28
CA SER A 583 18.26 13.39 -26.05
C SER A 583 17.03 14.19 -25.64
N ASN A 584 15.81 13.66 -25.81
CA ASN A 584 14.56 14.36 -25.57
C ASN A 584 13.62 13.63 -24.58
N LEU A 585 13.43 14.22 -23.41
CA LEU A 585 12.45 13.82 -22.41
C LEU A 585 11.35 14.87 -22.27
N LEU A 586 10.11 14.43 -22.22
CA LEU A 586 8.94 15.24 -21.85
C LEU A 586 8.40 14.78 -20.49
N PHE A 587 8.17 15.74 -19.60
CA PHE A 587 7.45 15.58 -18.36
C PHE A 587 6.08 16.26 -18.48
N GLU A 588 5.02 15.58 -18.06
CA GLU A 588 3.66 16.09 -18.01
C GLU A 588 3.04 15.78 -16.64
N TYR A 589 2.54 16.80 -15.96
CA TYR A 589 1.62 16.64 -14.83
C TYR A 589 0.18 16.68 -15.34
N LYS A 590 -0.58 15.64 -15.02
CA LYS A 590 -1.96 15.46 -15.47
C LYS A 590 -2.91 15.41 -14.28
N LYS A 591 -4.01 16.17 -14.33
CA LYS A 591 -5.04 16.10 -13.29
C LYS A 591 -5.88 14.85 -13.45
N SER A 592 -6.22 14.19 -12.35
CA SER A 592 -7.01 12.96 -12.34
C SER A 592 -8.47 13.18 -12.72
N ARG A 593 -8.99 14.40 -12.61
CA ARG A 593 -10.39 14.72 -12.94
C ARG A 593 -10.72 14.64 -14.44
N ASP A 594 -9.74 14.87 -15.31
CA ASP A 594 -9.95 14.99 -16.76
C ASP A 594 -8.84 14.35 -17.63
N GLY A 595 -7.69 14.04 -17.04
CA GLY A 595 -6.51 13.54 -17.75
C GLY A 595 -5.83 14.59 -18.64
N GLY A 596 -6.13 15.87 -18.46
CA GLY A 596 -5.48 16.99 -19.16
C GLY A 596 -4.13 17.33 -18.55
N VAL A 597 -3.23 17.93 -19.34
CA VAL A 597 -1.90 18.38 -18.88
C VAL A 597 -1.98 19.80 -18.33
N TYR A 598 -1.53 20.01 -17.10
CA TYR A 598 -1.62 21.31 -16.41
C TYR A 598 -0.24 21.92 -16.11
N ASP A 599 0.79 21.09 -16.05
CA ASP A 599 2.18 21.55 -16.01
C ASP A 599 3.04 20.59 -16.85
N SER A 600 4.09 21.12 -17.47
CA SER A 600 5.00 20.33 -18.28
C SER A 600 6.36 21.01 -18.45
N PHE A 601 7.36 20.19 -18.71
CA PHE A 601 8.67 20.66 -19.16
C PHE A 601 9.33 19.62 -20.07
N ARG A 602 10.35 20.06 -20.81
CA ARG A 602 11.18 19.21 -21.67
C ARG A 602 12.64 19.37 -21.31
N ILE A 603 13.39 18.27 -21.34
CA ILE A 603 14.85 18.25 -21.27
C ILE A 603 15.36 17.83 -22.64
N SER A 604 16.16 18.69 -23.27
CA SER A 604 16.83 18.46 -24.55
C SER A 604 18.33 18.57 -24.37
N ARG A 605 19.05 17.44 -24.30
CA ARG A 605 20.50 17.42 -24.08
C ARG A 605 21.14 16.17 -24.64
N ASP A 606 22.43 16.23 -24.92
CA ASP A 606 23.21 15.10 -25.42
C ASP A 606 24.05 14.44 -24.32
N TYR A 607 24.62 13.27 -24.60
CA TYR A 607 25.50 12.57 -23.66
C TYR A 607 26.68 13.43 -23.17
N ARG A 608 27.24 14.29 -24.02
CA ARG A 608 28.31 15.23 -23.63
C ARG A 608 27.90 16.18 -22.50
N ASP A 609 26.63 16.56 -22.44
CA ASP A 609 26.11 17.46 -21.41
C ASP A 609 26.01 16.73 -20.07
N ILE A 610 25.69 15.42 -20.12
CA ILE A 610 25.75 14.55 -18.94
C ILE A 610 27.19 14.34 -18.46
N LEU A 611 28.19 14.38 -19.35
CA LEU A 611 29.61 14.27 -18.97
C LEU A 611 30.24 15.59 -18.47
N ALA A 612 29.74 16.73 -18.92
CA ALA A 612 30.32 18.05 -18.63
C ALA A 612 30.35 18.36 -17.13
N CYS A 613 31.44 18.88 -16.58
CA CYS A 613 31.49 19.15 -15.13
C CYS A 613 30.42 20.15 -14.66
N THR A 614 29.85 19.90 -13.48
CA THR A 614 28.99 20.84 -12.75
C THR A 614 29.52 21.02 -11.33
N VAL A 615 28.96 21.97 -10.57
CA VAL A 615 29.31 22.13 -9.15
C VAL A 615 29.12 20.80 -8.41
N ASP A 616 30.12 20.38 -7.64
CA ASP A 616 30.18 19.10 -6.92
C ASP A 616 29.97 17.83 -7.78
N SER A 617 30.09 17.93 -9.10
CA SER A 617 30.08 16.81 -10.06
C SER A 617 31.13 17.03 -11.15
N CYS A 618 32.39 16.88 -10.77
CA CYS A 618 33.53 16.91 -11.69
C CYS A 618 34.52 15.79 -11.32
N PRO A 619 34.69 14.76 -12.17
CA PRO A 619 35.63 13.67 -11.90
C PRO A 619 37.08 14.15 -11.78
N SER A 620 37.90 13.40 -11.04
CA SER A 620 39.34 13.67 -10.95
C SER A 620 40.01 13.58 -12.33
N MET A 621 40.93 14.51 -12.62
CA MET A 621 41.72 14.51 -13.84
C MET A 621 43.21 14.29 -13.52
N THR A 622 43.95 13.71 -14.46
CA THR A 622 45.41 13.60 -14.40
C THR A 622 46.04 14.64 -15.34
N LEU A 623 47.19 15.20 -14.96
CA LEU A 623 47.97 16.12 -15.80
C LEU A 623 48.82 15.40 -16.86
N ALA A 624 48.91 14.06 -16.82
CA ALA A 624 49.63 13.28 -17.82
C ALA A 624 48.99 13.45 -19.20
N SER A 625 49.81 13.59 -20.26
CA SER A 625 49.39 13.80 -21.66
C SER A 625 49.95 12.72 -22.57
#